data_AF-A0A536LGF3-F1
#
_entry.id   AF-A0A536LGF3-F1
#
_cell.length_a   1.000
_cell.length_b   1.000
_cell.length_c   1.000
_cell.angle_alpha   90.00
_cell.angle_beta   90.00
_cell.angle_gamma   90.00
#
_symmetry.space_group_name_H-M   'P 1'
#
loop_
_entity.id
_entity.type
_entity.pdbx_description
1 polymer ?
#
loop_
_entity_poly.entity_id
_entity_poly.type
_entity_poly.pdbx_seq_one_letter_code
_entity_poly.pdbx_strand_id
1 'polypeptide(L)' 'MSVAELIHEFEQNRATTIAAFEQADESLLNQPIRSAGGITGPLADVVSMIAIAHVDQHARDIAGS' A
#
# COMPACT_ATOMS: atom_id res chain seq x y z
N MET A 1 12.66 -3.31 17.44
CA MET A 1 11.20 -3.37 17.22
C MET A 1 10.70 -4.76 17.56
N SER A 2 9.70 -4.86 18.41
CA SER A 2 8.96 -6.09 18.71
C SER A 2 7.88 -6.35 17.66
N VAL A 3 7.33 -7.57 17.65
CA VAL A 3 6.19 -7.92 16.78
C VAL A 3 4.99 -7.01 17.05
N ALA A 4 4.73 -6.66 18.31
CA ALA A 4 3.63 -5.77 18.67
C ALA A 4 3.83 -4.35 18.12
N GLU A 5 5.07 -3.84 18.19
CA GLU A 5 5.41 -2.52 17.62
C GLU A 5 5.25 -2.52 16.09
N LEU A 6 5.66 -3.61 15.42
CA LEU A 6 5.48 -3.78 13.97
C LEU A 6 4.00 -3.80 13.55
N ILE A 7 3.16 -4.52 14.27
CA ILE A 7 1.71 -4.59 13.99
C ILE A 7 1.08 -3.22 14.19
N HIS A 8 1.42 -2.53 15.28
CA HIS A 8 0.90 -1.21 15.57
C HIS A 8 1.30 -0.19 14.49
N GLU A 9 2.56 -0.19 14.09
CA GLU A 9 3.04 0.66 12.99
C GLU A 9 2.28 0.37 11.68
N PHE A 10 2.07 -0.91 11.35
CA PHE A 10 1.30 -1.29 10.16
C PHE A 10 -0.14 -0.77 10.20
N GLU A 11 -0.84 -0.92 11.33
CA GLU A 11 -2.21 -0.43 11.51
C GLU A 11 -2.31 1.10 11.35
N GLN A 12 -1.35 1.84 11.95
CA GLN A 12 -1.27 3.29 11.84
C GLN A 12 -0.99 3.75 10.41
N ASN A 13 -0.02 3.11 9.74
CA ASN A 13 0.33 3.44 8.36
C ASN A 13 -0.82 3.13 7.40
N ARG A 14 -1.55 2.02 7.60
CA ARG A 14 -2.75 1.68 6.84
C ARG A 14 -3.81 2.77 6.99
N ALA A 15 -4.16 3.15 8.21
CA ALA A 15 -5.19 4.16 8.47
C ALA A 15 -4.83 5.52 7.85
N THR A 16 -3.56 5.93 8.01
CA THR A 16 -3.06 7.20 7.46
C THR A 16 -3.07 7.20 5.93
N THR A 17 -2.69 6.08 5.31
CA THR A 17 -2.69 5.94 3.84
C THR A 17 -4.11 6.03 3.27
N ILE A 18 -5.09 5.37 3.91
CA ILE A 18 -6.50 5.46 3.50
C ILE A 18 -6.97 6.91 3.56
N ALA A 19 -6.76 7.60 4.68
CA ALA A 19 -7.16 8.99 4.83
C ALA A 19 -6.50 9.93 3.81
N ALA A 20 -5.24 9.66 3.44
CA ALA A 20 -4.54 10.42 2.40
C ALA A 20 -5.16 10.21 1.01
N PHE A 21 -5.54 8.98 0.67
CA PHE A 21 -6.19 8.65 -0.60
C PHE A 21 -7.61 9.20 -0.71
N GLU A 22 -8.36 9.21 0.39
CA GLU A 22 -9.70 9.83 0.44
C GLU A 22 -9.67 11.34 0.17
N GLN A 23 -8.55 11.99 0.47
CA GLN A 23 -8.33 13.43 0.26
C GLN A 23 -7.56 13.75 -1.04
N ALA A 24 -7.09 12.73 -1.77
CA ALA A 24 -6.26 12.94 -2.94
C ALA A 24 -7.10 13.42 -4.13
N ASP A 25 -6.59 14.43 -4.83
CA ASP A 25 -7.19 14.87 -6.08
C ASP A 25 -7.06 13.80 -7.17
N GLU A 26 -8.08 13.69 -8.03
CA GLU A 26 -8.09 12.75 -9.15
C GLU A 26 -6.87 12.90 -10.07
N SER A 27 -6.34 14.11 -10.24
CA SER A 27 -5.13 14.37 -11.05
C SER A 27 -3.89 13.73 -10.44
N LEU A 28 -3.78 13.70 -9.10
CA LEU A 28 -2.70 13.04 -8.38
C LEU A 28 -2.83 11.52 -8.50
N LEU A 29 -4.04 10.97 -8.40
CA LEU A 29 -4.31 9.54 -8.57
C LEU A 29 -3.89 9.02 -9.95
N ASN A 30 -4.06 9.86 -10.98
CA ASN A 30 -3.67 9.55 -12.36
C ASN A 30 -2.20 9.89 -12.68
N GLN A 31 -1.45 10.49 -11.75
CA GLN A 31 -0.07 10.87 -12.00
C GLN A 31 0.82 9.63 -12.23
N PRO A 32 1.56 9.55 -13.36
CA PRO A 32 2.49 8.45 -13.58
C PRO A 32 3.64 8.48 -12.58
N ILE A 33 3.88 7.35 -11.91
CA ILE A 33 5.01 7.15 -11.01
C ILE A 33 5.74 5.84 -11.32
N ARG A 34 6.94 5.68 -10.76
CA ARG A 34 7.70 4.44 -10.78
C ARG A 34 8.02 4.01 -9.35
N SER A 35 7.63 2.79 -8.98
CA SER A 35 7.95 2.22 -7.68
C SER A 35 9.42 1.80 -7.60
N ALA A 36 9.92 1.59 -6.37
CA ALA A 36 11.26 1.04 -6.15
C ALA A 36 11.44 -0.37 -6.76
N GLY A 37 10.36 -1.15 -6.82
CA GLY A 37 10.31 -2.47 -7.48
C GLY A 37 10.28 -2.39 -9.01
N GLY A 38 10.35 -1.19 -9.60
CA GLY A 38 10.41 -0.98 -11.04
C GLY A 38 9.05 -0.96 -11.74
N ILE A 39 7.94 -0.99 -11.00
CA ILE A 39 6.59 -0.95 -11.57
C ILE A 39 6.22 0.49 -11.87
N THR A 40 5.75 0.74 -13.09
CA THR A 40 5.37 2.06 -13.59
C THR A 40 3.89 2.09 -13.94
N GLY A 41 3.21 3.16 -13.58
CA GLY A 41 1.79 3.37 -13.87
C GLY A 41 1.23 4.58 -13.13
N PRO A 42 -0.08 4.85 -13.26
CA PRO A 42 -0.78 5.81 -12.40
C PRO A 42 -0.51 5.52 -10.91
N LEU A 43 -0.45 6.57 -10.09
CA LEU A 43 -0.26 6.46 -8.64
C LEU A 43 -1.26 5.47 -8.02
N ALA A 44 -2.54 5.56 -8.40
CA ALA A 44 -3.58 4.69 -7.90
C ALA A 44 -3.30 3.21 -8.20
N ASP A 45 -2.89 2.89 -9.43
CA ASP A 45 -2.59 1.51 -9.85
C ASP A 45 -1.35 0.97 -9.12
N VAL A 46 -0.30 1.79 -9.02
CA VAL A 46 0.94 1.41 -8.34
C VAL A 46 0.68 1.17 -6.85
N VAL A 47 -0.11 2.02 -6.18
CA VAL A 47 -0.45 1.81 -4.77
C VAL A 47 -1.42 0.65 -4.59
N SER A 48 -2.41 0.45 -5.46
CA SER A 48 -3.29 -0.71 -5.42
C SER A 48 -2.49 -2.03 -5.46
N MET A 49 -1.50 -2.12 -6.34
CA MET A 49 -0.66 -3.31 -6.42
C MET A 49 0.23 -3.49 -5.16
N ILE A 50 0.86 -2.44 -4.63
CA ILE A 50 1.79 -2.57 -3.48
C ILE A 50 1.06 -2.70 -2.14
N ALA A 51 0.09 -1.82 -1.88
CA ALA A 51 -0.56 -1.71 -0.58
C ALA A 51 -1.74 -2.67 -0.41
N ILE A 52 -2.27 -3.22 -1.51
CA ILE A 52 -3.40 -4.17 -1.48
C ILE A 52 -2.93 -5.53 -1.96
N ALA A 53 -2.64 -5.69 -3.26
CA ALA A 53 -2.40 -7.02 -3.83
C ALA A 53 -1.16 -7.72 -3.24
N HIS A 54 -0.07 -6.97 -3.04
CA HIS A 54 1.17 -7.52 -2.48
C HIS A 54 1.05 -7.83 -0.98
N VAL A 55 0.36 -6.99 -0.21
CA VAL A 55 0.07 -7.26 1.21
C VAL A 55 -0.84 -8.47 1.35
N ASP A 56 -1.89 -8.58 0.53
CA ASP A 56 -2.78 -9.75 0.49
C ASP A 56 -2.03 -11.03 0.15
N GLN A 57 -1.10 -10.99 -0.82
CA GLN A 57 -0.23 -12.12 -1.13
C GLN A 57 0.58 -12.57 0.10
N HIS A 58 1.19 -11.65 0.84
CA HIS A 58 1.92 -12.01 2.06
C HIS A 58 1.01 -12.57 3.15
N ALA A 59 -0.20 -12.04 3.32
CA ALA A 59 -1.16 -12.58 4.26
C ALA A 59 -1.53 -14.03 3.92
N ARG A 60 -1.72 -14.31 2.63
CA ARG A 60 -1.95 -15.65 2.09
C ARG A 60 -0.75 -16.58 2.26
N ASP A 61 0.47 -16.10 1.98
CA ASP A 61 1.71 -16.85 2.19
C ASP A 61 1.88 -17.26 3.67
N ILE A 62 1.56 -16.36 4.60
CA ILE A 62 1.59 -16.61 6.05
C ILE A 62 0.52 -17.64 6.46
N ALA A 63 -0.67 -17.57 5.86
CA ALA A 63 -1.75 -18.51 6.09
C ALA A 63 -1.53 -19.88 5.42
N GLY A 64 -0.59 -19.98 4.47
CA GLY A 64 -0.31 -21.18 3.69
C GLY A 64 -1.35 -21.48 2.60
N SER A 65 -1.96 -20.46 2.00
CA SER A 65 -3.05 -20.57 1.02
C SER A 65 -2.75 -19.89 -0.31
#